data_AF-A0AA35RI53-F1
#
_entry.id   AF-A0AA35RI53-F1
#
_cell.length_a   1.000
_cell.length_b   1.000
_cell.length_c   1.000
_cell.angle_alpha   90.00
_cell.angle_beta   90.00
_cell.angle_gamma   90.00
#
_symmetry.space_group_name_H-M   'P 1'
#
loop_
_entity.id
_entity.type
_entity.pdbx_description
1 polymer ?
#
loop_
_entity_poly.entity_id
_entity_poly.type
_entity_poly.pdbx_seq_one_letter_code
_entity_poly.pdbx_strand_id
1 'polypeptide(L)'
;MQSSVCVCNTQAMVGSEQALFKQSTYNFTNIVAVAAGFVDGLKYGASTKSAVIRIGLQEMWRFISSYYKDCQYTTLLESCGIADLMATCTAGRNRRVCEAFVTTGKPIEELEAEMLQVRSCRAH
;
A
#
# COMPACT_ATOMS: atom_id res chain seq x y z
N MET A 1 -16.81 -15.78 -20.08
CA MET A 1 -15.34 -15.72 -20.25
C MET A 1 -14.76 -15.06 -19.01
N GLN A 2 -14.25 -15.88 -18.09
CA GLN A 2 -13.76 -15.45 -16.77
C GLN A 2 -12.44 -14.70 -16.95
N SER A 3 -12.45 -13.42 -16.59
CA SER A 3 -11.24 -12.59 -16.57
C SER A 3 -10.35 -13.02 -15.41
N SER A 4 -9.24 -13.66 -15.75
CA SER A 4 -7.97 -13.75 -15.03
C SER A 4 -8.01 -13.55 -13.51
N VAL A 5 -8.42 -14.59 -12.78
CA VAL A 5 -7.96 -14.79 -11.40
C VAL A 5 -6.48 -15.13 -11.51
N CYS A 6 -5.60 -14.14 -11.27
CA CYS A 6 -4.18 -14.40 -11.09
C CYS A 6 -4.05 -15.24 -9.81
N VAL A 7 -3.82 -16.54 -9.98
CA VAL A 7 -3.53 -17.47 -8.89
C VAL A 7 -2.17 -17.05 -8.32
N CYS A 8 -2.16 -16.20 -7.28
CA CYS A 8 -1.01 -16.12 -6.36
C CYS A 8 -0.78 -17.60 -5.94
N ASN A 9 0.35 -18.19 -6.32
CA ASN A 9 0.66 -19.61 -6.15
C ASN A 9 0.91 -19.89 -4.66
N THR A 10 -0.17 -19.83 -3.90
CA THR A 10 -0.20 -19.84 -2.44
C THR A 10 -0.45 -21.26 -1.96
N GLN A 11 0.24 -22.25 -2.54
CA GLN A 11 0.08 -23.65 -2.14
C GLN A 11 0.58 -23.92 -0.69
N ALA A 12 1.15 -22.92 0.00
CA ALA A 12 1.69 -23.05 1.36
C ALA A 12 0.85 -22.39 2.48
N MET A 13 -0.15 -21.55 2.19
CA MET A 13 -0.93 -20.86 3.24
C MET A 13 -2.40 -21.30 3.20
N VAL A 14 -2.93 -21.71 4.36
CA VAL A 14 -4.36 -22.06 4.51
C VAL A 14 -5.21 -20.80 4.30
N GLY A 15 -6.42 -20.92 3.75
CA GLY A 15 -7.24 -19.76 3.34
C GLY A 15 -7.46 -18.68 4.41
N SER A 16 -7.42 -19.03 5.70
CA SER A 16 -7.46 -18.07 6.82
C SER A 16 -6.16 -17.26 7.00
N GLU A 17 -5.00 -17.88 6.78
CA GLU A 17 -3.68 -17.23 6.86
C GLU A 17 -3.45 -16.28 5.68
N GLN A 18 -4.02 -16.60 4.51
CA GLN A 18 -3.96 -15.72 3.34
C GLN A 18 -4.65 -14.38 3.56
N ALA A 19 -5.78 -14.38 4.28
CA ALA A 19 -6.50 -13.15 4.61
C ALA A 19 -5.69 -12.26 5.57
N LEU A 20 -5.09 -12.86 6.60
CA LEU A 20 -4.22 -12.17 7.55
C LEU A 20 -2.95 -11.63 6.88
N PHE A 21 -2.35 -12.41 5.98
CA PHE A 21 -1.20 -11.98 5.19
C PHE A 21 -1.52 -10.78 4.29
N LYS A 22 -2.64 -10.84 3.56
CA LYS A 22 -3.12 -9.74 2.71
C LYS A 22 -3.42 -8.49 3.54
N GLN A 23 -4.09 -8.62 4.69
CA GLN A 23 -4.39 -7.50 5.57
C GLN A 23 -3.11 -6.86 6.12
N SER A 24 -2.13 -7.68 6.54
CA SER A 24 -0.85 -7.20 7.06
C SER A 24 -0.05 -6.45 5.99
N THR A 25 0.01 -7.02 4.79
CA THR A 25 0.63 -6.41 3.60
C THR A 25 -0.03 -5.07 3.26
N TYR A 26 -1.36 -5.03 3.25
CA TYR A 26 -2.16 -3.83 2.97
C TYR A 26 -1.90 -2.69 3.98
N ASN A 27 -1.73 -3.01 5.26
CA ASN A 27 -1.38 -2.00 6.26
C ASN A 27 -0.01 -1.37 5.97
N PHE A 28 0.98 -2.19 5.58
CA PHE A 28 2.29 -1.68 5.17
C PHE A 28 2.21 -0.85 3.89
N THR A 29 1.41 -1.26 2.90
CA THR A 29 1.26 -0.47 1.66
C THR A 29 0.67 0.91 1.93
N ASN A 30 -0.26 1.04 2.88
CA ASN A 30 -0.81 2.32 3.31
C ASN A 30 0.25 3.23 3.95
N ILE A 31 1.10 2.69 4.83
CA ILE A 31 2.19 3.43 5.48
C ILE A 31 3.20 3.93 4.43
N VAL A 32 3.59 3.06 3.49
CA VAL A 32 4.53 3.44 2.42
C VAL A 32 3.90 4.46 1.47
N ALA A 33 2.58 4.40 1.22
CA ALA A 33 1.89 5.38 0.39
C ALA A 33 1.85 6.78 1.02
N VAL A 34 1.73 6.86 2.35
CA VAL A 34 1.88 8.11 3.11
C VAL A 34 3.28 8.68 2.92
N ALA A 35 4.32 7.86 3.10
CA ALA A 35 5.71 8.25 2.87
C ALA A 35 5.96 8.71 1.42
N ALA A 36 5.39 8.02 0.43
CA ALA A 36 5.47 8.42 -0.97
C ALA A 36 4.77 9.76 -1.24
N GLY A 37 3.66 10.06 -0.55
CA GLY A 37 2.98 11.36 -0.63
C GLY A 37 3.79 12.50 -0.04
N PHE A 38 4.54 12.25 1.04
CA PHE A 38 5.51 13.22 1.57
C PHE A 38 6.62 13.55 0.57
N VAL A 39 7.20 12.52 -0.06
CA VAL A 39 8.23 12.68 -1.10
C VAL A 39 7.71 13.49 -2.30
N ASP A 40 6.47 13.24 -2.71
CA ASP A 40 5.79 13.99 -3.78
C ASP A 40 5.59 15.45 -3.38
N GLY A 41 5.06 15.70 -2.18
CA GLY A 41 4.84 17.06 -1.67
C GLY A 41 6.12 17.87 -1.53
N LEU A 42 7.24 17.22 -1.16
CA LEU A 42 8.57 17.83 -1.05
C LEU A 42 9.31 17.94 -2.40
N LYS A 43 8.73 17.44 -3.51
CA LYS A 43 9.30 17.46 -4.86
C LYS A 43 10.67 16.80 -4.99
N TYR A 44 10.96 15.77 -4.20
CA TYR A 44 12.24 15.04 -4.25
C TYR A 44 12.40 14.11 -5.47
N GLY A 45 11.41 14.05 -6.36
CA GLY A 45 11.46 13.33 -7.62
C GLY A 45 11.27 11.81 -7.51
N ALA A 46 11.17 11.16 -8.68
CA ALA A 46 10.84 9.74 -8.78
C ALA A 46 11.90 8.82 -8.14
N SER A 47 13.18 9.17 -8.20
CA SER A 47 14.29 8.37 -7.64
C SER A 47 14.16 8.20 -6.13
N THR A 48 13.82 9.27 -5.41
CA THR A 48 13.61 9.24 -3.96
C THR A 48 12.38 8.41 -3.61
N LYS A 49 11.30 8.52 -4.41
CA LYS A 49 10.11 7.69 -4.23
C LYS A 49 10.43 6.21 -4.42
N SER A 50 11.18 5.84 -5.46
CA SER A 50 11.60 4.45 -5.68
C SER A 50 12.45 3.92 -4.53
N ALA A 51 13.31 4.75 -3.95
CA ALA A 51 14.08 4.37 -2.76
C ALA A 51 13.18 4.08 -1.55
N VAL A 52 12.17 4.91 -1.31
CA VAL A 52 11.18 4.70 -0.23
C VAL A 52 10.37 3.43 -0.44
N ILE A 53 9.88 3.17 -1.66
CA ILE A 53 9.14 1.94 -1.98
C ILE A 53 10.02 0.71 -1.75
N ARG A 54 11.29 0.76 -2.17
CA ARG A 54 12.25 -0.33 -1.95
C ARG A 54 12.48 -0.62 -0.46
N ILE A 55 12.65 0.43 0.34
CA ILE A 55 12.82 0.29 1.81
C ILE A 55 11.54 -0.28 2.43
N GLY A 56 10.36 0.22 2.04
CA GLY A 56 9.08 -0.28 2.50
C GLY A 56 8.87 -1.77 2.21
N LEU A 57 9.27 -2.23 1.03
CA LEU A 57 9.23 -3.65 0.67
C LEU A 57 10.18 -4.50 1.52
N GLN A 58 11.39 -4.00 1.82
CA GLN A 58 12.34 -4.69 2.70
C GLN A 58 11.82 -4.81 4.14
N GLU A 59 11.22 -3.76 4.69
CA GLU A 59 10.62 -3.79 6.03
C GLU A 59 9.41 -4.73 6.10
N MET A 60 8.56 -4.72 5.07
CA MET A 60 7.44 -5.63 4.95
C MET A 60 7.89 -7.10 4.93
N TRP A 61 8.97 -7.41 4.22
CA TRP A 61 9.58 -8.74 4.25
C TRP A 61 10.14 -9.11 5.63
N ARG A 62 10.84 -8.19 6.30
CA ARG A 62 11.35 -8.42 7.66
C ARG A 62 10.24 -8.73 8.65
N PHE A 63 9.11 -8.01 8.55
CA PHE A 63 7.93 -8.29 9.35
C PHE A 63 7.36 -9.67 9.02
N ILE A 64 7.05 -9.93 7.75
CA ILE A 64 6.46 -11.20 7.32
C ILE A 64 7.32 -12.40 7.70
N SER A 65 8.63 -12.34 7.47
CA SER A 65 9.56 -13.43 7.81
C SER A 65 9.68 -13.68 9.31
N SER A 66 9.39 -12.67 10.15
CA SER A 66 9.33 -12.83 11.61
C SER A 66 8.05 -13.51 12.09
N TYR A 67 6.91 -13.30 11.40
CA TYR A 67 5.61 -13.86 11.79
C TYR A 67 5.28 -15.19 11.08
N TYR A 68 5.70 -15.34 9.83
CA TYR A 68 5.42 -16.48 8.97
C TYR A 68 6.73 -17.11 8.50
N LYS A 69 7.18 -18.16 9.19
CA LYS A 69 8.46 -18.85 8.88
C LYS A 69 8.43 -19.60 7.55
N ASP A 70 7.24 -19.97 7.08
CA ASP A 70 7.05 -20.72 5.84
C ASP A 70 6.77 -19.83 4.62
N CYS A 71 6.74 -18.51 4.81
CA CYS A 71 6.48 -17.57 3.72
C CYS A 71 7.74 -17.35 2.88
N GLN A 72 7.64 -17.57 1.57
CA GLN A 72 8.75 -17.36 0.65
C GLN A 72 8.78 -15.91 0.15
N TYR A 73 9.97 -15.40 -0.13
CA TYR A 73 10.14 -14.05 -0.70
C TYR A 73 9.42 -13.89 -2.04
N THR A 74 9.28 -14.99 -2.79
CA THR A 74 8.52 -15.05 -4.06
C THR A 74 7.06 -14.65 -3.88
N THR A 75 6.44 -14.95 -2.74
CA THR A 75 5.04 -14.58 -2.43
C THR A 75 4.85 -13.07 -2.34
N LEU A 76 5.85 -12.31 -1.88
CA LEU A 76 5.80 -10.84 -1.87
C LEU A 76 5.92 -10.21 -3.26
N LEU A 77 6.61 -10.91 -4.17
CA LEU A 77 6.77 -10.47 -5.56
C LEU A 77 5.53 -10.77 -6.42
N GLU A 78 4.57 -11.54 -5.91
CA GLU A 78 3.31 -11.77 -6.59
C GLU A 78 2.46 -10.50 -6.64
N SER A 79 1.45 -10.50 -7.52
CA SER A 79 0.58 -9.34 -7.75
C SER A 79 -0.12 -8.85 -6.47
N CYS A 80 -0.31 -9.73 -5.49
CA CYS A 80 -0.92 -9.41 -4.21
C CYS A 80 0.01 -8.59 -3.27
N GLY A 81 1.31 -8.50 -3.54
CA GLY A 81 2.29 -7.75 -2.73
C GLY A 81 2.83 -6.50 -3.43
N ILE A 82 3.83 -6.67 -4.30
CA ILE A 82 4.55 -5.54 -4.91
C ILE A 82 3.70 -4.70 -5.86
N ALA A 83 2.79 -5.32 -6.63
CA ALA A 83 1.96 -4.59 -7.58
C ALA A 83 0.93 -3.71 -6.87
N ASP A 84 0.31 -4.21 -5.79
CA ASP A 84 -0.60 -3.44 -4.96
C ASP A 84 0.12 -2.28 -4.23
N LEU A 85 1.34 -2.53 -3.75
CA LEU A 85 2.21 -1.50 -3.17
C LEU A 85 2.49 -0.37 -4.17
N MET A 86 2.91 -0.72 -5.38
CA MET A 86 3.21 0.24 -6.45
C MET A 86 1.96 1.04 -6.85
N ALA A 87 0.82 0.38 -7.02
CA ALA A 87 -0.45 1.01 -7.36
C ALA A 87 -0.89 2.00 -6.29
N THR A 88 -0.80 1.61 -5.01
CA THR A 88 -1.17 2.46 -3.88
C THR A 88 -0.21 3.65 -3.71
N CYS A 89 1.09 3.45 -3.90
CA CYS A 89 2.10 4.52 -3.84
C CYS A 89 2.06 5.48 -5.03
N THR A 90 1.33 5.15 -6.10
CA THR A 90 1.21 5.99 -7.30
C THR A 90 -0.16 6.65 -7.42
N ALA A 91 -1.24 5.92 -7.11
CA ALA A 91 -2.62 6.38 -7.29
C ALA A 91 -3.46 6.39 -6.01
N GLY A 92 -2.88 5.99 -4.87
CA GLY A 92 -3.60 5.84 -3.61
C GLY A 92 -4.14 7.15 -3.04
N ARG A 93 -5.27 7.03 -2.33
CA ARG A 93 -5.93 8.11 -1.58
C ARG A 93 -4.97 8.77 -0.58
N ASN A 94 -4.29 7.95 0.21
CA ASN A 94 -3.34 8.40 1.23
C ASN A 94 -2.20 9.22 0.64
N ARG A 95 -1.70 8.86 -0.55
CA ARG A 95 -0.67 9.63 -1.26
C ARG A 95 -1.12 11.06 -1.55
N ARG A 96 -2.35 11.23 -2.07
CA ARG A 96 -2.91 12.54 -2.45
C ARG A 96 -3.14 13.43 -1.23
N VAL A 97 -3.67 12.88 -0.14
CA VAL A 97 -3.89 13.61 1.11
C VAL A 97 -2.55 14.07 1.70
N CYS A 98 -1.54 13.21 1.69
CA CYS A 98 -0.21 13.55 2.22
C CYS A 98 0.52 14.59 1.35
N GLU A 99 0.39 14.48 0.02
CA GLU A 99 0.91 15.50 -0.90
C GLU A 99 0.24 16.86 -0.64
N ALA A 100 -1.09 16.88 -0.46
CA ALA A 100 -1.83 18.09 -0.10
C ALA A 100 -1.43 18.62 1.28
N PHE A 101 -1.16 17.75 2.25
CA PHE A 101 -0.72 18.13 3.59
C PHE A 101 0.61 18.90 3.55
N VAL A 102 1.59 18.38 2.82
CA VAL A 102 2.90 19.03 2.70
C VAL A 102 2.81 20.35 1.93
N THR A 103 1.94 20.42 0.91
CA THR A 103 1.84 21.61 0.05
C THR A 103 1.00 22.73 0.66
N THR A 104 -0.05 22.39 1.40
CA THR A 104 -1.01 23.36 1.96
C THR A 104 -0.79 23.66 3.45
N GLY A 105 -0.14 22.75 4.19
CA GLY A 105 0.05 22.87 5.64
C GLY A 105 -1.22 22.76 6.48
N LYS A 106 -2.36 22.43 5.86
CA LYS A 106 -3.64 22.20 6.56
C LYS A 106 -3.59 20.92 7.40
N PRO A 107 -4.41 20.80 8.47
CA PRO A 107 -4.53 19.55 9.21
C PRO A 107 -5.07 18.42 8.33
N ILE A 108 -4.63 17.19 8.61
CA ILE A 108 -5.00 16.00 7.81
C ILE A 108 -6.51 15.77 7.85
N GLU A 109 -7.20 16.01 8.97
CA GLU A 109 -8.65 15.76 9.06
C GLU A 109 -9.44 16.64 8.08
N GLU A 110 -9.00 17.90 7.88
CA GLU A 110 -9.63 18.82 6.94
C GLU A 110 -9.40 18.37 5.49
N LEU A 111 -8.17 17.95 5.17
CA LEU A 111 -7.80 17.46 3.84
C LEU A 111 -8.47 16.14 3.49
N GLU A 112 -8.65 15.24 4.46
CA GLU A 112 -9.41 14.02 4.28
C GLU A 112 -10.88 14.33 3.99
N ALA A 113 -11.49 15.26 4.71
CA ALA A 113 -12.86 15.69 4.44
C ALA A 113 -13.01 16.33 3.05
N GLU A 114 -12.06 17.16 2.65
CA GLU A 114 -12.07 17.89 1.37
C GLU A 114 -11.79 16.97 0.17
N MET A 115 -10.78 16.08 0.28
CA MET A 115 -10.26 15.30 -0.85
C MET A 115 -10.81 13.89 -0.92
N LEU A 116 -11.10 13.26 0.22
CA LEU A 116 -11.58 11.87 0.24
C LEU A 116 -13.08 11.76 0.13
N GLN A 117 -13.81 12.89 0.00
CA GLN A 117 -15.27 13.03 -0.16
C GLN A 117 -15.91 11.70 0.13
N VAL A 118 -16.02 11.36 1.43
CA VAL A 118 -16.56 10.08 1.85
C VAL A 118 -17.84 9.93 1.05
N ARG A 119 -17.82 9.06 0.04
CA ARG A 119 -19.05 8.59 -0.58
C ARG A 119 -19.65 7.74 0.52
N SER A 120 -20.24 8.41 1.50
CA SER A 120 -21.43 7.95 2.15
C SER A 120 -22.36 7.74 0.98
N CYS A 121 -22.35 6.54 0.42
CA CYS A 121 -23.57 5.96 -0.09
C CYS A 121 -24.54 6.01 1.09
N ARG A 122 -25.19 7.18 1.30
CA ARG A 122 -26.55 7.21 1.78
C ARG A 122 -27.29 6.44 0.71
N ALA A 123 -27.57 5.17 1.02
CA ALA A 123 -28.54 4.38 0.30
C ALA A 123 -29.81 5.23 0.21
N HIS A 124 -30.15 5.62 -1.01
CA HIS A 124 -31.50 6.00 -1.38
C HIS A 124 -32.13 4.79 -2.06
#